data_AF-A0A7W2NS80-F1
#
_entry.id   AF-A0A7W2NS80-F1
#
_cell.length_a   1.000
_cell.length_b   1.000
_cell.length_c   1.000
_cell.angle_alpha   90.00
_cell.angle_beta   90.00
_cell.angle_gamma   90.00
#
_symmetry.space_group_name_H-M   'P 1'
#
loop_
_entity.id
_entity.type
_entity.pdbx_description
1 polymer ?
#
loop_
_entity_poly.entity_id
_entity_poly.type
_entity_poly.pdbx_seq_one_letter_code
_entity_poly.pdbx_strand_id
1 'polypeptide(L)'
;MYLFLHSNAENSRCYKISANDKENYQRKAAELNTQKVIPEYQKFYAFFTKEYMTNCRQNIGISPFKGGKEYYQYLIEFYTTTSMLAEEIHQ
;
A
#
# COMPACT_ATOMS: atom_id res chain seq x y z
N MET A 1 -15.29 9.06 -57.90
CA MET A 1 -15.33 10.48 -57.49
C MET A 1 -14.95 10.53 -56.02
N TYR A 2 -13.67 10.85 -55.76
CA TYR A 2 -13.00 11.27 -54.51
C TYR A 2 -13.42 10.64 -53.16
N LEU A 3 -12.63 9.72 -52.56
CA LEU A 3 -11.43 9.94 -51.72
C LEU A 3 -11.60 10.97 -50.59
N PHE A 4 -11.59 10.50 -49.34
CA PHE A 4 -11.05 11.16 -48.12
C PHE A 4 -11.12 10.11 -46.99
N LEU A 5 -10.12 9.75 -46.18
CA LEU A 5 -8.66 9.92 -46.13
C LEU A 5 -8.17 8.81 -45.18
N HIS A 6 -7.04 8.19 -45.51
CA HIS A 6 -6.24 7.46 -44.53
C HIS A 6 -5.67 8.46 -43.52
N SER A 7 -5.90 8.26 -42.22
CA SER A 7 -5.20 9.04 -41.18
C SER A 7 -5.04 8.23 -39.89
N ASN A 8 -3.81 7.77 -39.71
CA ASN A 8 -3.08 7.72 -38.45
C ASN A 8 -3.45 6.64 -37.42
N ALA A 9 -3.02 5.41 -37.72
CA ALA A 9 -2.60 4.44 -36.70
C ALA A 9 -1.34 4.88 -35.91
N GLU A 10 -1.08 6.19 -35.76
CA GLU A 10 0.09 6.74 -35.06
C GLU A 10 -0.19 7.10 -33.58
N ASN A 11 -1.40 6.83 -33.06
CA ASN A 11 -1.76 7.23 -31.70
C ASN A 11 -1.93 6.08 -30.69
N SER A 12 -1.30 4.92 -30.96
CA SER A 12 -1.03 3.94 -29.91
C SER A 12 0.26 4.33 -29.19
N ARG A 13 0.18 5.36 -28.34
CA ARG A 13 1.32 5.92 -27.61
C ARG A 13 1.78 4.96 -26.50
N CYS A 14 2.35 3.82 -26.88
CA CYS A 14 3.25 3.08 -26.00
C CYS A 14 4.46 3.99 -25.78
N TYR A 15 4.50 4.70 -24.65
CA TYR A 15 5.60 5.58 -24.29
C TYR A 15 6.84 4.72 -24.04
N LYS A 16 7.61 4.46 -25.10
CA LYS A 16 8.88 3.76 -25.00
C LYS A 16 9.88 4.68 -24.29
N ILE A 17 10.21 4.34 -23.05
CA ILE A 17 11.30 4.99 -22.31
C ILE A 17 12.60 4.77 -23.10
N SER A 18 13.33 5.84 -23.40
CA SER A 18 14.61 5.73 -24.12
C SER A 18 15.66 5.00 -23.27
N ALA A 19 16.69 4.45 -23.91
CA ALA A 19 17.80 3.82 -23.18
C ALA A 19 18.49 4.81 -22.22
N ASN A 20 18.68 6.06 -22.65
CA ASN A 20 19.26 7.12 -21.85
C ASN A 20 18.38 7.51 -20.65
N ASP A 21 17.06 7.61 -20.86
CA ASP A 21 16.14 7.89 -19.74
C ASP A 21 16.12 6.75 -18.74
N LYS A 22 16.14 5.50 -19.23
CA LYS A 22 16.20 4.31 -18.36
C LYS A 22 17.45 4.34 -17.48
N GLU A 23 18.62 4.59 -18.06
CA GLU A 23 19.88 4.70 -17.31
C GLU A 23 19.84 5.83 -16.28
N ASN A 24 19.33 7.01 -16.69
CA ASN A 24 19.19 8.16 -15.81
C ASN A 24 18.26 7.87 -14.62
N TYR A 25 17.13 7.19 -14.84
CA TYR A 25 16.21 6.82 -13.78
C TYR A 25 16.79 5.75 -12.85
N GLN A 26 17.53 4.78 -13.38
CA GLN A 26 18.21 3.78 -12.55
C GLN A 26 19.25 4.41 -11.63
N ARG A 27 20.06 5.35 -12.14
CA ARG A 27 21.02 6.11 -11.33
C ARG A 27 20.33 6.92 -10.24
N LYS A 28 19.29 7.69 -10.59
CA LYS A 28 18.51 8.48 -9.64
C LYS A 28 17.85 7.62 -8.56
N ALA A 29 17.34 6.44 -8.94
CA ALA A 29 16.75 5.50 -8.00
C ALA A 29 17.79 4.94 -7.03
N ALA A 30 18.99 4.57 -7.52
CA ALA A 30 20.08 4.12 -6.65
C ALA A 30 20.53 5.20 -5.66
N GLU A 31 20.67 6.44 -6.13
CA GLU A 31 20.98 7.60 -5.28
C GLU A 31 19.88 7.83 -4.24
N LEU A 32 18.61 7.88 -4.63
CA LEU A 32 17.49 8.06 -3.70
C LEU A 32 17.42 6.93 -2.67
N ASN A 33 17.63 5.69 -3.10
CA ASN A 33 17.53 4.53 -2.22
C ASN A 33 18.61 4.59 -1.13
N THR A 34 19.85 4.87 -1.52
CA THR A 34 20.99 4.93 -0.60
C THR A 34 20.96 6.16 0.30
N GLN A 35 20.55 7.32 -0.23
CA GLN A 35 20.61 8.59 0.50
C GLN A 35 19.36 8.90 1.32
N LYS A 36 18.20 8.32 0.97
CA LYS A 36 16.91 8.65 1.61
C LYS A 36 16.20 7.40 2.10
N VAL A 37 15.88 6.45 1.22
CA VAL A 37 15.00 5.32 1.59
C VAL A 37 15.63 4.49 2.70
N ILE A 38 16.86 3.99 2.52
CA ILE A 38 17.52 3.14 3.51
C ILE A 38 17.68 3.86 4.86
N PRO A 39 18.20 5.10 4.94
CA PRO A 39 18.28 5.84 6.20
C PRO A 39 16.93 6.03 6.90
N GLU A 40 15.86 6.35 6.17
CA GLU A 40 14.54 6.52 6.78
C GLU A 40 13.94 5.20 7.28
N TYR A 41 14.16 4.09 6.57
CA TYR A 41 13.80 2.75 7.06
C TYR A 41 14.58 2.36 8.32
N GLN A 42 15.86 2.72 8.41
CA GLN A 42 16.66 2.50 9.62
C GLN A 42 16.15 3.32 10.81
N LYS A 43 15.77 4.59 10.59
CA LYS A 43 15.14 5.42 11.61
C LYS A 43 13.81 4.84 12.06
N PHE A 44 12.97 4.41 11.10
CA PHE A 44 11.70 3.76 11.41
C PHE A 44 11.91 2.47 12.21
N TYR A 45 12.90 1.64 11.84
CA TYR A 45 13.24 0.43 12.59
C TYR A 45 13.68 0.76 14.02
N ALA A 46 14.51 1.79 14.21
CA ALA A 46 14.94 2.23 15.53
C ALA A 46 13.74 2.70 16.38
N PHE A 47 12.86 3.53 15.82
CA PHE A 47 11.61 3.95 16.48
C PHE A 47 10.73 2.73 16.81
N PHE A 48 10.50 1.85 15.85
CA PHE A 48 9.64 0.69 16.02
C PHE A 48 10.14 -0.21 17.14
N THR A 49 11.44 -0.52 17.16
CA THR A 49 12.02 -1.45 18.15
C THR A 49 12.22 -0.84 19.53
N LYS A 50 12.57 0.45 19.62
CA LYS A 50 12.94 1.10 20.88
C LYS A 50 11.80 1.85 21.56
N GLU A 51 10.81 2.30 20.80
CA GLU A 51 9.72 3.13 21.31
C GLU A 51 8.36 2.45 21.09
N TYR A 52 8.00 2.11 19.85
CA TYR A 52 6.68 1.58 19.56
C TYR A 52 6.45 0.21 20.21
N MET A 53 7.35 -0.74 19.95
CA MET A 53 7.22 -2.14 20.38
C MET A 53 7.31 -2.28 21.91
N THR A 54 8.19 -1.53 22.56
CA THR A 54 8.34 -1.55 24.03
C THR A 54 7.10 -0.99 24.75
N ASN A 55 6.36 -0.11 24.08
CA ASN A 55 5.13 0.49 24.60
C ASN A 55 3.86 -0.16 24.01
N CYS A 56 3.99 -1.28 23.29
CA CYS A 56 2.85 -2.00 22.76
C CYS A 56 2.00 -2.60 23.89
N ARG A 57 0.68 -2.58 23.67
CA ARG A 57 -0.28 -3.23 24.57
C ARG A 57 -0.01 -4.73 24.64
N GLN A 58 -0.26 -5.32 25.80
CA GLN A 58 -0.16 -6.77 26.00
C GLN A 58 -1.42 -7.50 25.54
N ASN A 59 -2.58 -6.83 25.57
CA ASN A 59 -3.84 -7.40 25.14
C ASN A 59 -3.95 -7.43 23.61
N ILE A 60 -4.26 -8.61 23.07
CA ILE A 60 -4.51 -8.80 21.63
C ILE A 60 -5.94 -8.42 21.26
N GLY A 61 -6.15 -8.08 19.99
CA GLY A 61 -7.47 -7.73 19.47
C GLY A 61 -7.98 -6.35 19.92
N ILE A 62 -9.05 -5.90 19.28
CA ILE A 62 -9.67 -4.59 19.56
C ILE A 62 -10.76 -4.68 20.65
N SER A 63 -11.33 -5.87 20.87
CA SER A 63 -12.42 -6.13 21.82
C SER A 63 -12.18 -5.63 23.26
N PRO A 64 -10.95 -5.63 23.82
CA PRO A 64 -10.71 -5.10 25.16
C PRO A 64 -10.85 -3.58 25.31
N PHE A 65 -10.95 -2.83 24.21
CA PHE A 65 -11.07 -1.38 24.23
C PHE A 65 -12.53 -0.95 24.40
N LYS A 66 -12.74 0.26 24.92
CA LYS A 66 -14.08 0.86 24.99
C LYS A 66 -14.68 0.94 23.58
N GLY A 67 -15.84 0.32 23.37
CA GLY A 67 -16.47 0.22 22.04
C GLY A 67 -15.84 -0.81 21.10
N GLY A 68 -14.86 -1.58 21.57
CA GLY A 68 -14.07 -2.47 20.74
C GLY A 68 -14.84 -3.67 20.20
N LYS A 69 -15.80 -4.20 20.98
CA LYS A 69 -16.64 -5.31 20.55
C LYS A 69 -17.61 -4.87 19.45
N GLU A 70 -18.26 -3.73 19.65
CA GLU A 70 -19.19 -3.14 18.69
C GLU A 70 -18.45 -2.75 17.39
N TYR A 71 -17.25 -2.20 17.52
CA TYR A 71 -16.40 -1.92 16.37
C TYR A 71 -15.99 -3.19 15.64
N TYR A 72 -15.60 -4.25 16.35
CA TYR A 72 -15.23 -5.52 15.72
C TYR A 72 -16.41 -6.16 14.98
N GLN A 73 -17.61 -6.12 15.57
CA GLN A 73 -18.84 -6.59 14.92
C GLN A 73 -19.16 -5.78 13.65
N TYR A 74 -19.04 -4.45 13.70
CA TYR A 74 -19.19 -3.60 12.52
C TYR A 74 -18.20 -3.99 11.40
N LEU A 75 -16.94 -4.31 11.75
CA LEU A 75 -15.96 -4.75 10.75
C LEU A 75 -16.31 -6.11 10.14
N ILE A 76 -16.85 -7.05 10.92
CA ILE A 76 -17.35 -8.33 10.42
C ILE A 76 -18.42 -8.08 9.36
N GLU A 77 -19.44 -7.29 9.69
CA GLU A 77 -20.53 -6.93 8.77
C GLU A 77 -19.99 -6.23 7.51
N PHE A 78 -19.09 -5.26 7.68
CA PHE A 78 -18.53 -4.48 6.58
C PHE A 78 -17.70 -5.33 5.60
N TYR A 79 -16.78 -6.15 6.10
CA TYR A 79 -15.86 -6.91 5.24
C TYR A 79 -16.44 -8.21 4.69
N THR A 80 -17.40 -8.81 5.38
CA THR A 80 -17.93 -10.13 5.03
C THR A 80 -19.38 -10.12 4.60
N THR A 81 -20.10 -9.00 4.76
CA THR A 81 -21.54 -8.86 4.48
C THR A 81 -22.45 -9.83 5.24
N THR A 82 -21.91 -10.53 6.24
CA THR A 82 -22.67 -11.42 7.13
C THR A 82 -23.25 -10.65 8.30
N SER A 83 -24.34 -11.17 8.88
CA SER A 83 -24.87 -10.72 10.16
C SER A 83 -24.47 -11.63 11.33
N MET A 84 -23.61 -12.62 11.08
CA MET A 84 -23.07 -13.50 12.12
C MET A 84 -22.20 -12.72 13.11
N LEU A 85 -22.24 -13.17 14.36
CA LEU A 85 -21.36 -12.71 15.43
C LEU A 85 -19.96 -13.32 15.31
N ALA A 86 -18.97 -12.67 15.91
CA ALA A 86 -17.59 -13.16 15.95
C ALA A 86 -17.49 -14.60 16.46
N GLU A 87 -18.25 -14.94 17.50
CA GLU A 87 -18.28 -16.28 18.08
C GLU A 87 -18.88 -17.32 17.13
N GLU A 88 -19.89 -16.96 16.34
CA GLU A 88 -20.54 -17.85 15.36
C GLU A 88 -19.62 -18.14 14.16
N ILE A 89 -18.79 -17.16 13.77
CA ILE A 89 -17.80 -17.32 12.70
C ILE A 89 -16.63 -18.20 13.15
N HIS A 90 -16.32 -18.20 14.45
CA HIS A 90 -15.19 -18.96 14.99
C HIS A 90 -15.45 -20.48 15.13
N GLN A 91 -16.72 -20.89 15.26
CA GLN A 91 -17.11 -22.31 15.32
C GLN A 91 -17.06 -22.98 13.95
#